data_AF-A0A9P9G5M0-F1
#
_entry.id   AF-A0A9P9G5M0-F1
#
_cell.length_a   1.000
_cell.length_b   1.000
_cell.length_c   1.000
_cell.angle_alpha   90.00
_cell.angle_beta   90.00
_cell.angle_gamma   90.00
#
_symmetry.space_group_name_H-M   'P 1'
#
loop_
_entity.id
_entity.type
_entity.pdbx_description
1 polymer ?
#
loop_
_entity_poly.entity_id
_entity_poly.type
_entity_poly.pdbx_seq_one_letter_code
_entity_poly.pdbx_strand_id
1 'polypeptide(L)'
;MFSVMEPFVYLERYRVPICKDCHFACVSNEVPAHLQTRHRHMTPAERQEVAGNIARIPGIIRDQSGLDEFRFPPPTINEIPFLVPPKSDGLKCRKCPYIAKQIQKIQAHCRTC
;
A
#
# COMPACT_ATOMS: atom_id res chain seq x y z
N MET A 1 15.32 -5.51 -7.37
CA MET A 1 14.75 -5.83 -8.69
C MET A 1 13.22 -5.67 -8.62
N PHE A 2 12.50 -5.59 -9.73
CA PHE A 2 11.02 -5.53 -9.72
C PHE A 2 10.43 -6.76 -10.41
N SER A 3 9.44 -7.40 -9.79
CA SER A 3 8.63 -8.46 -10.40
C SER A 3 7.26 -7.90 -10.78
N VAL A 4 6.83 -8.11 -12.02
CA VAL A 4 5.59 -7.55 -12.58
C VAL A 4 4.50 -8.61 -12.60
N MET A 5 3.33 -8.31 -12.03
CA MET A 5 2.12 -9.14 -12.03
C MET A 5 0.93 -8.19 -12.18
N GLU A 6 0.54 -7.87 -13.42
CA GLU A 6 -0.45 -6.82 -13.71
C GLU A 6 -1.71 -6.93 -12.84
N PRO A 7 -2.18 -5.83 -12.22
CA PRO A 7 -1.70 -4.44 -12.31
C PRO A 7 -0.56 -4.10 -11.32
N PHE A 8 -0.02 -5.09 -10.62
CA PHE A 8 0.95 -4.91 -9.54
C PHE A 8 2.41 -5.00 -10.00
N VAL A 9 3.26 -4.32 -9.25
CA VAL A 9 4.70 -4.49 -9.25
C VAL A 9 5.20 -4.67 -7.81
N TYR A 10 6.16 -5.57 -7.60
CA TYR A 10 6.78 -5.76 -6.30
C TYR A 10 8.04 -4.89 -6.16
N LEU A 11 8.09 -4.03 -5.13
CA LEU A 11 9.31 -3.28 -4.79
C LEU A 11 10.05 -3.98 -3.65
N GLU A 12 11.09 -4.74 -3.99
CA GLU A 12 11.90 -5.53 -3.04
C GLU A 12 12.45 -4.70 -1.87
N ARG A 13 12.87 -3.45 -2.12
CA ARG A 13 13.35 -2.51 -1.09
C ARG A 13 12.32 -2.29 0.03
N TYR A 14 11.04 -2.29 -0.32
CA TYR A 14 9.94 -2.02 0.61
C TYR A 14 9.17 -3.29 0.96
N ARG A 15 9.42 -4.41 0.28
CA ARG A 15 8.75 -5.71 0.51
C ARG A 15 7.23 -5.65 0.41
N VAL A 16 6.70 -4.69 -0.37
CA VAL A 16 5.27 -4.52 -0.60
C VAL A 16 4.94 -4.48 -2.10
N PRO A 17 3.77 -5.01 -2.51
CA PRO A 17 3.22 -4.83 -3.84
C PRO A 17 2.65 -3.42 -4.01
N ILE A 18 2.80 -2.87 -5.22
CA ILE A 18 2.27 -1.57 -5.64
C ILE A 18 1.37 -1.77 -6.84
N CYS A 19 0.11 -1.38 -6.73
CA CYS A 19 -0.80 -1.33 -7.87
C CYS A 19 -0.46 -0.09 -8.71
N LYS A 20 -0.09 -0.32 -9.98
CA LYS A 20 0.32 0.75 -10.90
C LYS A 20 -0.85 1.61 -11.36
N ASP A 21 -2.04 1.03 -11.52
CA ASP A 21 -3.22 1.80 -11.93
C ASP A 21 -3.71 2.69 -10.77
N CYS A 22 -3.78 2.13 -9.57
CA CYS A 22 -4.25 2.84 -8.38
C CYS A 22 -3.16 3.70 -7.72
N HIS A 23 -1.91 3.55 -8.14
CA HIS A 23 -0.74 4.20 -7.56
C HIS A 23 -0.65 4.04 -6.03
N PHE A 24 -0.90 2.81 -5.56
CA PHE A 24 -1.11 2.50 -4.14
C PHE A 24 -0.37 1.23 -3.72
N ALA A 25 0.35 1.30 -2.60
CA ALA A 25 0.98 0.15 -1.96
C ALA A 25 0.05 -0.45 -0.89
N CYS A 26 -0.03 -1.77 -0.84
CA CYS A 26 -0.77 -2.50 0.20
C CYS A 26 0.02 -3.73 0.66
N VAL A 27 -0.37 -4.35 1.76
CA VAL A 27 0.20 -5.64 2.19
C VAL A 27 -0.41 -6.79 1.38
N SER A 28 0.27 -7.94 1.28
CA SER A 28 -0.17 -8.99 0.35
C SER A 28 -1.60 -9.48 0.59
N ASN A 29 -2.03 -9.55 1.85
CA ASN A 29 -3.37 -10.01 2.22
C ASN A 29 -4.47 -9.02 1.84
N GLU A 30 -4.14 -7.77 1.52
CA GLU A 30 -5.10 -6.76 1.06
C GLU A 30 -5.28 -6.77 -0.46
N VAL A 31 -4.40 -7.44 -1.21
CA VAL A 31 -4.46 -7.50 -2.68
C VAL A 31 -5.80 -8.07 -3.18
N PRO A 32 -6.35 -9.17 -2.65
CA PRO A 32 -7.65 -9.68 -3.09
C PRO A 32 -8.77 -8.64 -2.95
N ALA A 33 -8.85 -7.97 -1.79
CA ALA A 33 -9.86 -6.96 -1.51
C ALA A 33 -9.65 -5.71 -2.38
N HIS A 34 -8.39 -5.31 -2.61
CA HIS A 34 -8.04 -4.22 -3.51
C HIS A 34 -8.53 -4.51 -4.94
N LEU A 35 -8.19 -5.68 -5.48
CA LEU A 35 -8.61 -6.11 -6.82
C LEU A 35 -10.13 -6.18 -6.94
N GLN A 36 -10.82 -6.73 -5.94
CA GLN A 36 -12.28 -6.81 -5.93
C GLN A 36 -12.95 -5.44 -5.95
N THR A 37 -12.38 -4.45 -5.25
CA THR A 37 -13.02 -3.14 -5.09
C THR A 37 -12.63 -2.15 -6.18
N ARG A 38 -11.38 -2.17 -6.64
CA ARG A 38 -10.79 -1.20 -7.58
C ARG A 38 -10.65 -1.73 -9.01
N HIS A 39 -10.52 -3.05 -9.19
CA HIS A 39 -10.35 -3.70 -10.49
C HIS A 39 -11.55 -4.59 -10.82
N ARG A 40 -12.75 -4.00 -10.76
CA ARG A 40 -14.02 -4.72 -11.00
C ARG A 40 -14.13 -5.31 -12.42
N HIS A 41 -13.36 -4.77 -13.37
CA HIS A 41 -13.28 -5.25 -14.74
C HIS A 41 -12.57 -6.60 -14.87
N MET A 42 -11.67 -6.96 -13.93
CA MET A 42 -11.01 -8.27 -13.93
C MET A 42 -11.99 -9.36 -13.51
N THR A 43 -11.88 -10.53 -14.12
CA THR A 43 -12.62 -11.74 -13.75
C THR A 43 -12.14 -12.28 -12.39
N PRO A 44 -12.96 -13.08 -11.69
CA PRO A 44 -12.54 -13.72 -10.43
C PRO A 44 -11.26 -14.57 -10.58
N ALA A 45 -11.09 -15.26 -11.70
CA ALA A 45 -9.92 -16.11 -11.97
C ALA A 45 -8.64 -15.27 -12.09
N GLU A 46 -8.65 -14.19 -12.87
CA GLU A 46 -7.51 -13.28 -13.01
C GLU A 46 -7.12 -12.67 -11.65
N ARG A 47 -8.10 -12.26 -10.83
CA ARG A 47 -7.82 -11.71 -9.50
C ARG A 47 -7.17 -12.74 -8.57
N GLN A 48 -7.65 -13.99 -8.62
CA GLN A 48 -7.08 -15.08 -7.82
C GLN A 48 -5.65 -15.42 -8.26
N GLU A 49 -5.39 -15.43 -9.57
CA GLU A 49 -4.06 -15.66 -10.12
C GLU A 49 -3.07 -14.59 -9.65
N VAL A 50 -3.41 -13.31 -9.82
CA VAL A 50 -2.56 -12.18 -9.40
C VAL A 50 -2.31 -12.22 -7.90
N ALA A 51 -3.35 -12.39 -7.08
CA ALA A 51 -3.20 -12.48 -5.64
C ALA A 51 -2.34 -13.69 -5.21
N GLY A 52 -2.53 -14.85 -5.85
CA GLY A 52 -1.76 -16.06 -5.57
C GLY A 52 -0.28 -15.90 -5.94
N ASN A 53 0.03 -15.23 -7.03
CA ASN A 53 1.40 -14.95 -7.45
C ASN A 53 2.09 -13.99 -6.47
N ILE A 54 1.41 -12.91 -6.05
CA ILE A 54 1.94 -11.96 -5.07
C ILE A 54 2.18 -12.64 -3.71
N ALA A 55 1.23 -13.45 -3.23
CA ALA A 55 1.34 -14.12 -1.94
C ALA A 55 2.52 -15.11 -1.84
N ARG A 56 3.03 -15.59 -2.98
CA ARG A 56 4.18 -16.52 -3.04
C ARG A 56 5.54 -15.81 -3.03
N ILE A 57 5.58 -14.47 -3.10
CA ILE A 57 6.83 -13.72 -3.11
C ILE A 57 7.57 -13.90 -1.78
N PRO A 58 8.82 -14.38 -1.78
CA PRO A 58 9.60 -14.51 -0.57
C PRO A 58 9.83 -13.16 0.12
N GLY A 59 9.61 -13.10 1.43
CA GLY A 59 9.85 -11.91 2.24
C GLY A 59 8.83 -10.78 2.09
N ILE A 60 7.75 -10.98 1.32
CA ILE A 60 6.66 -10.01 1.21
C ILE A 60 5.98 -9.78 2.56
N ILE A 61 5.64 -8.53 2.85
CA ILE A 61 4.87 -8.19 4.05
C ILE A 61 3.43 -8.62 3.85
N ARG A 62 2.97 -9.53 4.71
CA ARG A 62 1.68 -10.21 4.55
C ARG A 62 0.51 -9.38 5.04
N ASP A 63 0.66 -8.77 6.20
CA ASP A 63 -0.38 -8.04 6.91
C ASP A 63 0.17 -6.77 7.59
N GLN A 64 -0.73 -6.01 8.21
CA GLN A 64 -0.41 -4.75 8.87
C GLN A 64 0.59 -4.91 10.03
N SER A 65 0.63 -6.06 10.71
CA SER A 65 1.61 -6.28 11.79
C SER A 65 3.03 -6.41 11.25
N GLY A 66 3.19 -6.93 10.04
CA GLY A 66 4.49 -6.94 9.35
C GLY A 66 5.00 -5.55 8.95
N LEU A 67 4.18 -4.51 9.09
CA LEU A 67 4.62 -3.12 8.91
C LEU A 67 5.27 -2.52 10.16
N ASP A 68 5.25 -3.20 11.31
CA ASP A 68 5.88 -2.70 12.54
C ASP A 68 7.40 -2.49 12.35
N GLU A 69 8.04 -3.34 11.54
CA GLU A 69 9.45 -3.23 11.17
C GLU A 69 9.66 -2.46 9.84
N PHE A 70 8.60 -1.93 9.25
CA PHE A 70 8.68 -1.23 7.98
C PHE A 70 9.37 0.12 8.15
N ARG A 71 10.53 0.25 7.49
CA ARG A 71 11.26 1.51 7.46
C ARG A 71 10.69 2.41 6.39
N PHE A 72 9.82 3.34 6.80
CA PHE A 72 9.35 4.40 5.92
C PHE A 72 10.53 5.21 5.36
N PRO A 73 10.52 5.52 4.06
CA PRO A 73 11.58 6.32 3.49
C PRO A 73 11.57 7.74 4.08
N PRO A 74 12.73 8.39 4.20
CA PRO A 74 12.79 9.76 4.69
C PRO A 74 12.08 10.71 3.72
N PRO A 75 11.59 11.87 4.19
CA PRO A 75 10.85 12.83 3.36
C PRO A 75 11.70 13.47 2.25
N THR A 76 13.01 13.22 2.23
CA THR A 76 13.98 13.76 1.28
C THR A 76 14.26 12.83 0.10
N ILE A 77 13.65 11.65 0.02
CA ILE A 77 13.85 10.77 -1.13
C ILE A 77 13.16 11.29 -2.38
N ASN A 78 13.70 10.92 -3.53
CA ASN A 78 12.99 11.01 -4.81
C ASN A 78 11.72 10.15 -4.78
N GLU A 79 10.79 10.46 -5.68
CA GLU A 79 9.53 9.73 -5.84
C GLU A 79 9.76 8.22 -5.94
N ILE A 80 8.96 7.46 -5.19
CA ILE A 80 8.98 6.00 -5.27
C ILE A 80 8.25 5.62 -6.56
N PRO A 81 8.87 4.83 -7.45
CA PRO A 81 8.24 4.44 -8.70
C PRO A 81 6.83 3.87 -8.51
N PHE A 82 5.93 4.22 -9.43
CA PHE A 82 4.54 3.75 -9.48
C PHE A 82 3.63 4.22 -8.32
N LEU A 83 4.14 4.98 -7.35
CA LEU A 83 3.32 5.69 -6.38
C LEU A 83 3.01 7.09 -6.85
N VAL A 84 1.92 7.65 -6.32
CA VAL A 84 1.68 9.09 -6.45
C VAL A 84 2.82 9.86 -5.78
N PRO A 85 3.18 11.05 -6.30
CA PRO A 85 4.14 11.93 -5.66
C PRO A 85 3.80 12.15 -4.18
N PRO A 86 4.82 12.31 -3.31
CA PRO A 86 4.60 12.67 -1.92
C PRO A 86 3.71 13.90 -1.80
N LYS A 87 2.66 13.79 -0.97
CA LYS A 87 1.73 14.88 -0.73
C LYS A 87 2.14 15.62 0.54
N SER A 88 2.21 16.95 0.47
CA SER A 88 2.60 17.81 1.60
C SER A 88 1.44 18.23 2.51
N ASP A 89 0.20 17.91 2.12
CA ASP A 89 -1.03 18.35 2.79
C ASP A 89 -1.62 17.33 3.77
N GLY A 90 -0.85 16.32 4.17
CA GLY A 90 -1.25 15.34 5.18
C GLY A 90 -1.22 15.92 6.60
N LEU A 91 -2.31 15.75 7.36
CA LEU A 91 -2.38 16.12 8.77
C LEU A 91 -2.01 14.91 9.64
N LYS A 92 -0.91 15.02 10.39
CA LYS A 92 -0.41 13.97 11.29
C LYS A 92 -0.97 14.12 12.70
N CYS A 93 -1.35 13.00 13.33
CA CYS A 93 -1.71 12.95 14.74
C CYS A 93 -0.49 13.32 15.61
N ARG A 94 -0.71 14.04 16.71
CA ARG A 94 0.37 14.43 17.62
C ARG A 94 0.86 13.29 18.53
N LYS A 95 0.07 12.23 18.68
CA LYS A 95 0.33 11.12 19.61
C LYS A 95 0.80 9.83 18.94
N CYS A 96 0.41 9.59 17.69
CA CYS A 96 0.69 8.34 16.99
C CYS A 96 1.04 8.59 15.50
N PRO A 97 1.47 7.56 14.74
CA PRO A 97 1.84 7.69 13.34
C PRO A 97 0.69 7.97 12.35
N TYR A 98 -0.58 8.02 12.79
CA TYR A 98 -1.73 8.20 11.91
C TYR A 98 -1.71 9.54 11.16
N ILE A 99 -1.97 9.49 9.84
CA ILE A 99 -2.03 10.66 8.95
C ILE A 99 -3.35 10.63 8.17
N ALA A 100 -4.04 11.76 8.11
CA ALA A 100 -5.20 11.93 7.24
C ALA A 100 -5.18 13.30 6.55
N LYS A 101 -5.66 13.37 5.31
CA LYS A 101 -5.78 14.64 4.57
C LYS A 101 -6.97 15.50 5.03
N GLN A 102 -8.05 14.86 5.49
CA GLN A 102 -9.29 15.55 5.88
C GLN A 102 -9.26 15.95 7.36
N ILE A 103 -9.51 17.23 7.66
CA ILE A 103 -9.57 17.78 9.02
C ILE A 103 -10.55 16.98 9.91
N GLN A 104 -11.73 16.65 9.38
CA GLN A 104 -12.74 15.90 10.13
C GLN A 104 -12.24 14.51 10.53
N LYS A 105 -11.52 13.80 9.65
CA LYS A 105 -10.97 12.47 9.94
C LYS A 105 -9.87 12.53 10.99
N ILE A 106 -8.94 13.48 10.89
CA ILE A 106 -7.87 13.60 11.88
C ILE A 106 -8.42 14.03 13.24
N GLN A 107 -9.40 14.93 13.28
CA GLN A 107 -10.06 15.32 14.53
C GLN A 107 -10.82 14.16 15.18
N ALA A 108 -11.58 13.38 14.38
CA ALA A 108 -12.27 12.19 14.89
C ALA A 108 -11.28 11.18 15.48
N HIS A 109 -10.18 10.90 14.77
CA HIS A 109 -9.12 10.03 15.26
C HIS A 109 -8.48 10.56 16.56
N CYS A 110 -8.11 11.85 16.61
CA CYS A 110 -7.44 12.43 17.79
C CYS A 110 -8.29 12.40 19.07
N ARG A 111 -9.61 12.23 18.97
CA ARG A 111 -10.51 12.09 20.14
C ARG A 111 -10.43 10.69 20.78
N THR A 112 -10.02 9.68 20.04
CA THR A 112 -9.97 8.27 20.48
C THR A 112 -8.57 7.66 20.35
N CYS A 113 -7.56 8.50 20.17
CA CYS A 113 -6.17 8.11 19.93
C CYS A 113 -5.46 7.68 21.21
#